data_AF-A0A166L0G0-F1
#
_entry.id   AF-A0A166L0G0-F1
#
_cell.length_a   1.000
_cell.length_b   1.000
_cell.length_c   1.000
_cell.angle_alpha   90.00
_cell.angle_beta   90.00
_cell.angle_gamma   90.00
#
_symmetry.space_group_name_H-M   'P 1'
#
loop_
_entity.id
_entity.type
_entity.pdbx_description
1 polymer ?
#
loop_
_entity_poly.entity_id
_entity_poly.type
_entity_poly.pdbx_seq_one_letter_code
_entity_poly.pdbx_strand_id
1 'polypeptide(L)'
;MQCLALSFWLLSGAVDQADGWAALTAAQRTAIKTDYNNAGISLVVSAFGSTDTLVSSGANPTMRLTAQNLAAWVKTLGMAGVGVDFKELATFNGGVGSAENWQGTALAASRGSIHNLS
;
A
#
# COMPACT_ATOMS: atom_id res chain seq x y z
N MET A 1 1.42 -3.40 19.17
CA MET A 1 2.21 -2.41 18.42
C MET A 1 1.25 -1.55 17.63
N GLN A 2 1.36 -0.22 17.70
CA GLN A 2 0.43 0.69 17.03
C GLN A 2 0.91 0.99 15.61
N CYS A 3 0.00 1.32 14.70
CA CYS A 3 0.32 1.63 13.32
C CYS A 3 -0.48 2.85 12.85
N LEU A 4 0.21 3.78 12.17
CA LEU A 4 -0.42 4.87 11.46
C LEU A 4 -0.29 4.60 9.96
N ALA A 5 -1.43 4.58 9.26
CA ALA A 5 -1.50 4.38 7.83
C ALA A 5 -1.68 5.73 7.12
N LEU A 6 -0.74 6.08 6.24
CA LEU A 6 -0.84 7.25 5.36
C LEU A 6 -1.79 6.93 4.19
N SER A 7 -2.78 7.78 3.97
CA SER A 7 -3.66 7.73 2.81
C SER A 7 -3.02 8.49 1.63
N PHE A 8 -3.10 8.10 0.37
CA PHE A 8 -3.29 6.75 -0.16
C PHE A 8 -2.22 6.51 -1.23
N TRP A 9 -1.97 5.24 -1.53
CA TRP A 9 -1.27 4.86 -2.75
C TRP A 9 -2.27 4.19 -3.70
N LEU A 10 -2.71 4.88 -4.74
CA LEU A 10 -3.68 4.37 -5.71
C LEU A 10 -3.00 3.65 -6.88
N LEU A 11 -3.77 3.06 -7.80
CA LEU A 11 -3.23 2.53 -9.07
C LEU A 11 -2.42 3.57 -9.86
N SER A 12 -2.76 4.86 -9.72
CA SER A 12 -2.05 5.98 -10.34
C SER A 12 -0.80 6.45 -9.58
N GLY A 13 -0.53 5.90 -8.38
CA GLY A 13 0.58 6.29 -7.51
C GLY A 13 0.14 6.96 -6.21
N ALA A 14 1.10 7.60 -5.53
CA ALA A 14 0.85 8.29 -4.26
C ALA A 14 -0.05 9.51 -4.44
N VAL A 15 -1.00 9.67 -3.53
CA VAL A 15 -1.90 10.82 -3.42
C VAL A 15 -2.07 11.18 -1.94
N ASP A 16 -2.71 12.31 -1.66
CA ASP A 16 -3.04 12.78 -0.31
C ASP A 16 -1.80 12.82 0.63
N GLN A 17 -1.87 12.17 1.80
CA GLN A 17 -0.77 12.12 2.78
C GLN A 17 0.45 11.35 2.27
N ALA A 18 0.26 10.36 1.39
CA ALA A 18 1.36 9.61 0.79
C ALA A 18 2.15 10.51 -0.17
N ASP A 19 1.48 11.36 -0.95
CA ASP A 19 2.14 12.34 -1.81
C ASP A 19 2.88 13.40 -0.98
N GLY A 20 2.24 13.89 0.09
CA GLY A 20 2.89 14.76 1.07
C GLY A 20 4.15 14.16 1.68
N TRP A 21 4.13 12.85 2.01
CA TRP A 21 5.29 12.13 2.50
C TRP A 21 6.41 11.97 1.46
N ALA A 22 6.04 11.74 0.20
CA ALA A 22 6.97 11.65 -0.92
C ALA A 22 7.69 12.97 -1.18
N ALA A 23 7.00 14.10 -1.01
CA ALA A 23 7.55 15.44 -1.18
C ALA A 23 8.57 15.86 -0.11
N LEU A 24 8.62 15.17 1.04
CA LEU A 24 9.62 15.45 2.08
C LEU A 24 11.05 15.11 1.62
N THR A 25 12.03 15.71 2.28
CA THR A 25 13.42 15.25 2.15
C THR A 25 13.65 13.93 2.88
N ALA A 26 14.71 13.20 2.52
CA ALA A 26 15.09 11.98 3.22
C ALA A 26 15.40 12.23 4.72
N ALA A 27 16.00 13.38 5.05
CA ALA A 27 16.29 13.77 6.43
C ALA A 27 15.00 14.01 7.24
N GLN A 28 14.03 14.75 6.68
CA GLN A 28 12.73 14.97 7.32
C GLN A 28 11.98 13.65 7.56
N ARG A 29 11.94 12.76 6.55
CA ARG A 29 11.34 11.43 6.71
C ARG A 29 12.01 10.62 7.81
N THR A 30 13.34 10.67 7.88
CA THR A 30 14.12 9.96 8.91
C THR A 30 13.82 10.48 10.31
N ALA A 31 13.77 11.80 10.49
CA ALA A 31 13.44 12.43 11.77
C ALA A 31 12.02 12.03 12.23
N ILE A 32 11.02 12.22 11.36
CA ILE A 32 9.62 11.86 11.67
C ILE A 32 9.51 10.37 12.00
N LYS A 33 10.10 9.48 11.19
CA LYS A 33 10.10 8.04 11.49
C LYS A 33 10.70 7.71 12.85
N THR A 34 11.77 8.40 13.23
CA THR A 34 12.43 8.18 14.52
C THR A 34 11.47 8.54 15.67
N ASP A 35 10.79 9.67 15.58
CA ASP A 35 9.81 10.10 16.59
C ASP A 35 8.66 9.09 16.73
N TYR A 36 8.12 8.62 15.59
CA TYR A 36 7.04 7.62 15.59
C TYR A 36 7.51 6.27 16.14
N ASN A 37 8.69 5.80 15.75
CA ASN A 37 9.25 4.54 16.27
C ASN A 37 9.53 4.62 17.77
N ASN A 38 10.02 5.75 18.27
CA ASN A 38 10.22 5.99 19.71
C ASN A 38 8.90 5.97 20.49
N ALA A 39 7.79 6.36 19.86
CA ALA A 39 6.44 6.23 20.40
C ALA A 39 5.84 4.81 20.21
N GLY A 40 6.57 3.86 19.64
CA GLY A 40 6.08 2.50 19.36
C GLY A 40 5.06 2.41 18.23
N ILE A 41 5.09 3.38 17.30
CA ILE A 41 4.18 3.48 16.15
C ILE A 41 4.94 3.19 14.86
N SER A 42 4.46 2.22 14.07
CA SER A 42 4.96 1.98 12.72
C SER A 42 4.20 2.81 11.69
N LEU A 43 4.93 3.49 10.80
CA LEU A 43 4.35 4.20 9.65
C LEU A 43 4.20 3.24 8.46
N VAL A 44 2.97 3.04 7.99
CA VAL A 44 2.64 2.26 6.77
C VAL A 44 1.87 3.12 5.79
N VAL A 45 1.71 2.66 4.56
CA VAL A 45 0.83 3.31 3.57
C VAL A 45 -0.42 2.48 3.34
N SER A 46 -1.57 3.13 3.25
CA SER A 46 -2.82 2.50 2.82
C SER A 46 -2.86 2.53 1.29
N ALA A 47 -2.84 1.35 0.67
CA ALA A 47 -2.94 1.21 -0.77
C ALA A 47 -4.39 1.06 -1.20
N PHE A 48 -4.72 1.65 -2.35
CA PHE A 48 -6.05 1.76 -2.93
C PHE A 48 -6.96 2.68 -2.11
N GLY A 49 -8.26 2.43 -2.16
CA GLY A 49 -9.30 3.24 -1.55
C GLY A 49 -10.60 3.06 -2.31
N SER A 50 -11.61 3.85 -1.98
CA SER A 50 -12.93 3.79 -2.65
C SER A 50 -12.90 4.21 -4.12
N THR A 51 -11.86 4.89 -4.57
CA THR A 51 -11.71 5.41 -5.94
C THR A 51 -11.07 4.41 -6.90
N ASP A 52 -10.39 3.38 -6.40
CA ASP A 52 -9.83 2.30 -7.23
C ASP A 52 -10.85 1.16 -7.40
N THR A 53 -11.11 0.79 -8.65
CA THR A 53 -12.00 -0.33 -9.02
C THR A 53 -11.18 -1.51 -9.53
N LEU A 54 -10.57 -2.27 -8.63
CA LEU A 54 -9.47 -3.19 -8.93
C LEU A 54 -9.89 -4.40 -9.78
N VAL A 55 -10.98 -5.07 -9.42
CA VAL A 55 -11.46 -6.28 -10.09
C VAL A 55 -12.24 -5.91 -11.36
N SER A 56 -13.17 -4.95 -11.29
CA SER A 56 -13.99 -4.55 -12.44
C SER A 56 -13.22 -3.77 -13.52
N SER A 57 -12.11 -3.10 -13.19
CA SER A 57 -11.21 -2.54 -14.21
C SER A 57 -10.31 -3.58 -14.87
N GLY A 58 -10.35 -4.84 -14.43
CA GLY A 58 -9.46 -5.89 -14.90
C GLY A 58 -8.02 -5.74 -14.40
N ALA A 59 -7.79 -5.01 -13.29
CA ALA A 59 -6.46 -4.88 -12.72
C ALA A 59 -5.98 -6.26 -12.23
N ASN A 60 -4.94 -6.78 -12.88
CA ASN A 60 -4.41 -8.08 -12.56
C ASN A 60 -3.81 -8.05 -11.14
N PRO A 61 -4.23 -8.94 -10.21
CA PRO A 61 -3.69 -8.98 -8.83
C PRO A 61 -2.20 -9.32 -8.80
N THR A 62 -1.71 -9.93 -9.88
CA THR A 62 -0.30 -10.22 -10.16
C THR A 62 0.40 -9.11 -10.92
N MET A 63 -0.19 -7.90 -11.08
CA MET A 63 0.51 -6.75 -11.67
C MET A 63 1.76 -6.46 -10.85
N ARG A 64 2.82 -7.12 -11.26
CA ARG A 64 4.20 -6.92 -10.86
C ARG A 64 4.52 -5.44 -10.95
N LEU A 65 3.96 -4.68 -11.89
CA LEU A 65 4.08 -3.22 -11.90
C LEU A 65 3.46 -2.54 -10.69
N THR A 66 2.19 -2.77 -10.35
CA THR A 66 1.54 -2.13 -9.18
C THR A 66 2.19 -2.58 -7.86
N ALA A 67 2.41 -3.88 -7.68
CA ALA A 67 3.03 -4.41 -6.45
C ALA A 67 4.52 -4.06 -6.35
N GLN A 68 5.29 -4.04 -7.46
CA GLN A 68 6.69 -3.61 -7.44
C GLN A 68 6.81 -2.10 -7.34
N ASN A 69 5.94 -1.31 -7.97
CA ASN A 69 5.94 0.15 -7.83
C ASN A 69 5.60 0.54 -6.40
N LEU A 70 4.59 -0.10 -5.80
CA LEU A 70 4.26 0.10 -4.39
C LEU A 70 5.39 -0.38 -3.47
N ALA A 71 5.97 -1.56 -3.71
CA ALA A 71 7.10 -2.06 -2.91
C ALA A 71 8.35 -1.17 -3.05
N ALA A 72 8.64 -0.69 -4.26
CA ALA A 72 9.72 0.24 -4.53
C ALA A 72 9.47 1.59 -3.83
N TRP A 73 8.24 2.09 -3.91
CA TRP A 73 7.84 3.33 -3.23
C TRP A 73 7.97 3.20 -1.70
N VAL A 74 7.48 2.11 -1.13
CA VAL A 74 7.60 1.77 0.30
C VAL A 74 9.06 1.74 0.73
N LYS A 75 9.93 1.09 -0.05
CA LYS A 75 11.37 1.03 0.24
C LYS A 75 12.05 2.39 0.12
N THR A 76 11.86 3.07 -1.01
CA THR A 76 12.49 4.37 -1.29
C THR A 76 12.09 5.44 -0.27
N LEU A 77 10.84 5.42 0.18
CA LEU A 77 10.34 6.38 1.17
C LEU A 77 10.38 5.87 2.60
N GLY A 78 10.97 4.70 2.82
CA GLY A 78 11.22 4.13 4.14
C GLY A 78 9.97 3.77 4.94
N MET A 79 8.87 3.41 4.29
CA MET A 79 7.67 2.94 5.00
C MET A 79 7.91 1.55 5.60
N ALA A 80 7.25 1.25 6.72
CA ALA A 80 7.36 -0.05 7.38
C ALA A 80 6.56 -1.16 6.68
N GLY A 81 5.62 -0.80 5.81
CA GLY A 81 4.78 -1.75 5.10
C GLY A 81 3.58 -1.09 4.42
N VAL A 82 2.60 -1.93 4.08
CA VAL A 82 1.39 -1.57 3.32
C VAL A 82 0.17 -2.18 4.02
N GLY A 83 -0.91 -1.40 4.14
CA GLY A 83 -2.27 -1.90 4.33
C GLY A 83 -3.04 -1.88 3.01
N VAL A 84 -3.84 -2.89 2.70
CA VAL A 84 -4.67 -2.95 1.48
C VAL A 84 -6.08 -2.47 1.82
N ASP A 85 -6.50 -1.34 1.27
CA ASP A 85 -7.83 -0.76 1.46
C ASP A 85 -8.74 -1.08 0.26
N PHE A 86 -9.12 -2.36 0.15
CA PHE A 86 -9.99 -2.86 -0.91
C PHE A 86 -11.46 -2.50 -0.62
N LYS A 87 -12.09 -1.72 -1.51
CA LYS A 87 -13.46 -1.20 -1.29
C LYS A 87 -14.46 -1.53 -2.41
N GLU A 88 -14.12 -2.46 -3.29
CA GLU A 88 -14.99 -2.85 -4.39
C GLU A 88 -16.12 -3.80 -3.93
N LEU A 89 -17.08 -3.24 -3.20
CA LEU A 89 -18.18 -3.95 -2.54
C LEU A 89 -19.06 -4.73 -3.51
N ALA A 90 -19.24 -4.28 -4.76
CA ALA A 90 -20.04 -4.99 -5.75
C ALA A 90 -19.45 -6.37 -6.10
N THR A 91 -18.13 -6.45 -6.25
CA THR A 91 -17.44 -7.73 -6.52
C THR A 91 -17.37 -8.63 -5.30
N PHE A 92 -17.31 -8.04 -4.10
CA PHE A 92 -17.41 -8.77 -2.84
C PHE A 92 -18.81 -9.38 -2.64
N ASN A 93 -19.85 -8.58 -2.86
CA ASN A 93 -21.25 -9.00 -2.72
C ASN A 93 -21.70 -9.97 -3.82
N GLY A 94 -20.94 -10.08 -4.92
CA GLY A 94 -21.17 -11.08 -5.95
C GLY A 94 -21.01 -12.52 -5.46
N GLY A 95 -20.30 -12.75 -4.34
CA GLY A 95 -20.23 -14.06 -3.67
C GLY A 95 -19.52 -15.17 -4.45
N VAL A 96 -18.80 -14.82 -5.52
CA VAL A 96 -18.12 -15.75 -6.42
C VAL A 96 -16.62 -15.94 -6.11
N GLY A 97 -16.14 -15.35 -5.00
CA GLY A 97 -14.75 -15.50 -4.54
C GLY A 97 -13.71 -14.65 -5.27
N SER A 98 -14.11 -13.85 -6.27
CA SER A 98 -13.17 -13.08 -7.09
C SER A 98 -12.44 -11.99 -6.31
N ALA A 99 -13.13 -11.31 -5.39
CA ALA A 99 -12.54 -10.27 -4.56
C ALA A 99 -11.58 -10.84 -3.51
N GLU A 100 -11.94 -11.97 -2.89
CA GLU A 100 -11.15 -12.68 -1.89
C GLU A 100 -9.87 -13.27 -2.52
N ASN A 101 -10.00 -13.88 -3.70
CA ASN A 101 -8.85 -14.39 -4.46
C ASN A 101 -7.91 -13.25 -4.89
N TRP A 102 -8.46 -12.11 -5.31
CA TRP A 102 -7.68 -10.93 -5.67
C TRP A 102 -6.87 -10.42 -4.46
N GLN A 103 -7.53 -10.24 -3.31
CA GLN A 103 -6.90 -9.77 -2.07
C GLN A 103 -5.80 -10.73 -1.58
N GLY A 104 -6.08 -12.04 -1.57
CA GLY A 104 -5.08 -13.05 -1.17
C GLY A 104 -3.84 -13.03 -2.06
N THR A 105 -4.04 -12.90 -3.38
CA THR A 105 -2.95 -12.81 -4.35
C THR A 105 -2.15 -11.52 -4.18
N ALA A 106 -2.82 -10.38 -4.01
CA ALA A 106 -2.18 -9.08 -3.83
C ALA A 106 -1.33 -9.02 -2.55
N LEU A 107 -1.82 -9.60 -1.44
CA LEU A 107 -1.09 -9.68 -0.18
C LEU A 107 0.14 -10.58 -0.29
N ALA A 108 0.03 -11.74 -0.95
CA ALA A 108 1.17 -12.62 -1.18
C ALA A 108 2.26 -11.94 -2.03
N ALA A 109 1.85 -11.22 -3.08
CA ALA A 109 2.77 -10.52 -3.97
C ALA A 109 3.50 -9.35 -3.30
N SER A 110 2.81 -8.56 -2.47
CA SER A 110 3.42 -7.43 -1.75
C SER A 110 4.45 -7.91 -0.73
N ARG A 111 4.13 -8.96 0.03
CA ARG A 111 5.08 -9.59 0.98
C ARG A 111 6.31 -10.13 0.26
N GLY A 112 6.13 -10.85 -0.85
CA GLY A 112 7.26 -11.34 -1.65
C GLY A 112 8.15 -10.21 -2.17
N SER A 113 7.56 -9.11 -2.65
CA SER A 113 8.30 -8.00 -3.27
C SER A 113 9.04 -7.11 -2.24
N ILE A 114 8.44 -6.89 -1.07
CA ILE A 114 9.07 -6.15 0.02
C ILE A 114 10.27 -6.94 0.57
N HIS A 115 10.19 -8.27 0.65
CA HIS A 115 11.28 -9.09 1.18
C HIS A 115 12.37 -9.47 0.15
N ASN A 116 12.07 -9.56 -1.16
CA ASN A 116 13.01 -10.12 -2.17
C ASN A 116 13.80 -9.10 -3.02
N LEU A 117 13.65 -7.79 -2.80
CA LEU A 117 14.51 -6.77 -3.46
C LEU A 117 15.60 -6.28 -2.50
N SER A 118 16.33 -7.20 -1.88
CA SER A 118 17.46 -6.95 -0.97
C SER A 118 18.74 -7.55 -1.53
#